data_AF-A0A365PAI6-F1
#
_entry.id   AF-A0A365PAI6-F1
#
_cell.length_a   1.000
_cell.length_b   1.000
_cell.length_c   1.000
_cell.angle_alpha   90.00
_cell.angle_beta   90.00
_cell.angle_gamma   90.00
#
_symmetry.space_group_name_H-M   'P 1'
#
loop_
_entity.id
_entity.type
_entity.pdbx_description
1 polymer ?
#
loop_
_entity_poly.entity_id
_entity_poly.type
_entity_poly.pdbx_seq_one_letter_code
_entity_poly.pdbx_strand_id
1 'polypeptide(L)'
;MAVTAAVVVALLVIAALVWLFLAGPLSSSARAERDVEQTLESMSSAESFAEFNGHMCAENRVPQELVDTITASSEATGSDLDSMFRESIAGSFPQDLEVLGVEISDNGAEATATVESESDGTGPEQIHMRDEDGAWKMCQPGVGMGAVPQDQQPG
;
A
#
# COMPACT_ATOMS: atom_id res chain seq x y z
N MET A 1 -5.90 -48.71 26.60
CA MET A 1 -5.18 -48.31 25.36
C MET A 1 -6.04 -47.51 24.38
N ALA A 2 -7.37 -47.71 24.32
CA ALA A 2 -8.24 -46.96 23.41
C ALA A 2 -8.40 -45.46 23.77
N VAL A 3 -8.46 -45.12 25.07
CA VAL A 3 -8.65 -43.73 25.54
C VAL A 3 -7.45 -42.85 25.22
N THR A 4 -6.23 -43.38 25.38
CA THR A 4 -4.99 -42.66 25.06
C THR A 4 -4.86 -42.36 23.56
N ALA A 5 -5.29 -43.28 22.69
CA ALA A 5 -5.27 -43.05 21.25
C ALA A 5 -6.26 -41.95 20.82
N ALA A 6 -7.45 -41.90 21.43
CA ALA A 6 -8.45 -40.88 21.13
C ALA A 6 -7.98 -39.46 21.52
N VAL A 7 -7.30 -39.33 22.66
CA VAL A 7 -6.75 -38.04 23.13
C VAL A 7 -5.64 -37.53 22.20
N VAL A 8 -4.76 -38.41 21.73
CA VAL A 8 -3.68 -38.04 20.80
C VAL A 8 -4.25 -37.57 19.45
N VAL A 9 -5.26 -38.26 18.93
CA VAL A 9 -5.93 -37.86 17.68
C VAL A 9 -6.60 -36.49 17.85
N ALA A 10 -7.29 -36.26 18.97
CA ALA A 10 -7.92 -34.97 19.23
C ALA A 10 -6.90 -33.82 19.30
N LEU A 11 -5.75 -34.04 19.96
CA LEU A 11 -4.67 -33.05 20.03
C LEU A 11 -4.04 -32.77 18.66
N LEU A 12 -3.85 -33.79 17.82
CA LEU A 12 -3.33 -33.62 16.46
C LEU A 12 -4.31 -32.84 15.57
N VAL A 13 -5.62 -33.08 15.70
CA VAL A 13 -6.64 -32.32 14.97
C VAL A 13 -6.65 -30.86 15.41
N ILE A 14 -6.59 -30.59 16.72
CA ILE A 14 -6.51 -29.21 17.22
C ILE A 14 -5.23 -28.53 16.75
N ALA A 15 -4.08 -29.20 16.83
CA ALA A 15 -2.83 -28.67 16.34
C ALA A 15 -2.89 -28.38 14.83
N ALA A 16 -3.45 -29.27 14.03
CA ALA A 16 -3.64 -29.08 12.59
C ALA A 16 -4.60 -27.92 12.28
N LEU A 17 -5.67 -27.75 13.05
CA LEU A 17 -6.61 -26.62 12.90
C LEU A 17 -5.95 -25.29 13.27
N VAL A 18 -5.19 -25.26 14.37
CA VAL A 18 -4.40 -24.10 14.78
C VAL A 18 -3.37 -23.76 13.71
N TRP A 19 -2.69 -24.75 13.14
CA TRP A 19 -1.74 -24.56 12.04
C TRP A 19 -2.42 -24.05 10.77
N LEU A 20 -3.57 -24.61 10.38
CA LEU A 20 -4.37 -24.12 9.25
C LEU A 20 -4.88 -22.70 9.47
N PHE A 21 -5.13 -22.30 10.71
CA PHE A 21 -5.55 -20.93 11.02
C PHE A 21 -4.36 -19.97 11.00
N LEU A 22 -3.21 -20.36 11.54
CA LEU A 22 -2.00 -19.52 11.57
C LEU A 22 -1.26 -19.45 10.23
N ALA A 23 -1.25 -20.53 9.45
CA ALA A 23 -0.56 -20.65 8.16
C ALA A 23 -1.52 -20.64 6.96
N GLY A 24 -2.82 -20.52 7.19
CA GLY A 24 -3.82 -20.50 6.12
C GLY A 24 -3.88 -19.19 5.36
N PRO A 25 -4.36 -19.23 4.11
CA PRO A 25 -4.42 -18.07 3.21
C PRO A 25 -5.24 -16.91 3.79
N LEU A 26 -6.25 -17.19 4.61
CA LEU A 26 -7.08 -16.17 5.28
C LEU A 26 -6.28 -15.28 6.24
N SER A 27 -5.24 -15.81 6.88
CA SER A 27 -4.37 -15.02 7.75
C SER A 27 -3.33 -14.21 6.97
N SER A 28 -3.00 -14.64 5.76
CA SER A 28 -2.07 -13.93 4.89
C SER A 28 -2.77 -12.81 4.14
N SER A 29 -3.97 -13.05 3.60
CA SER A 29 -4.75 -12.05 2.88
C SER A 29 -5.27 -10.95 3.81
N ALA A 30 -5.81 -11.30 4.99
CA ALA A 30 -6.26 -10.30 5.96
C ALA A 30 -5.10 -9.52 6.61
N ARG A 31 -3.90 -10.11 6.66
CA ARG A 31 -2.69 -9.40 7.08
C ARG A 31 -2.21 -8.45 5.97
N ALA A 32 -2.17 -8.93 4.73
CA ALA A 32 -1.82 -8.13 3.57
C ALA A 32 -2.78 -6.94 3.37
N GLU A 33 -4.08 -7.14 3.56
CA GLU A 33 -5.10 -6.08 3.54
C GLU A 33 -4.80 -4.99 4.58
N ARG A 34 -4.53 -5.37 5.84
CA ARG A 34 -4.09 -4.41 6.86
C ARG A 34 -2.78 -3.72 6.53
N ASP A 35 -1.80 -4.45 6.00
CA ASP A 35 -0.49 -3.89 5.67
C ASP A 35 -0.62 -2.89 4.50
N VAL A 36 -1.51 -3.15 3.54
CA VAL A 36 -1.88 -2.24 2.46
C VAL A 36 -2.56 -0.99 2.99
N GLU A 37 -3.59 -1.13 3.83
CA GLU A 37 -4.27 0.01 4.48
C GLU A 37 -3.28 0.89 5.25
N GLN A 38 -2.45 0.26 6.08
CA GLN A 38 -1.44 0.97 6.87
C GLN A 38 -0.40 1.66 5.98
N THR A 39 -0.03 1.05 4.84
CA THR A 39 0.89 1.67 3.89
C THR A 39 0.27 2.90 3.25
N LEU A 40 -1.01 2.85 2.86
CA LEU A 40 -1.72 3.99 2.27
C LEU A 40 -1.86 5.15 3.28
N GLU A 41 -2.14 4.84 4.54
CA GLU A 41 -2.17 5.83 5.63
C GLU A 41 -0.78 6.43 5.90
N SER A 42 0.28 5.61 5.85
CA SER A 42 1.66 6.09 5.97
C SER A 42 2.08 6.96 4.79
N MET A 43 1.56 6.71 3.59
CA MET A 43 1.83 7.51 2.41
C MET A 43 1.13 8.88 2.46
N SER A 44 -0.11 8.93 2.92
CA SER A 44 -0.85 10.21 3.07
C SER A 44 -0.27 11.10 4.17
N SER A 45 0.37 10.48 5.18
CA SER A 45 1.05 11.16 6.28
C SER A 45 2.55 11.38 6.06
N ALA A 46 3.09 10.98 4.91
CA ALA A 46 4.52 11.11 4.61
C ALA A 46 4.97 12.57 4.70
N GLU A 47 6.01 12.82 5.51
CA GLU A 47 6.46 14.18 5.80
C GLU A 47 7.48 14.66 4.76
N SER A 48 8.13 13.74 4.03
CA SER A 48 9.20 14.06 3.09
C SER A 48 9.08 13.32 1.75
N PHE A 49 9.69 13.89 0.71
CA PHE A 49 9.73 13.29 -0.62
C PHE A 49 10.41 11.92 -0.61
N ALA A 50 11.50 11.77 0.14
CA ALA A 50 12.25 10.52 0.23
C ALA A 50 11.40 9.40 0.85
N GLU A 51 10.58 9.73 1.84
CA GLU A 51 9.65 8.81 2.48
C GLU A 51 8.55 8.38 1.51
N PHE A 52 7.85 9.34 0.88
CA PHE A 52 6.82 9.05 -0.12
C PHE A 52 7.36 8.23 -1.30
N ASN A 53 8.53 8.60 -1.84
CA ASN A 53 9.19 7.88 -2.93
C ASN A 53 9.60 6.46 -2.51
N GLY A 54 9.92 6.25 -1.23
CA GLY A 54 10.18 4.93 -0.66
C GLY A 54 8.96 4.00 -0.73
N HIS A 55 7.74 4.54 -0.76
CA HIS A 55 6.50 3.78 -0.90
C HIS A 55 6.07 3.53 -2.35
N MET A 56 6.72 4.12 -3.34
CA MET A 56 6.42 3.87 -4.76
C MET A 56 7.15 2.60 -5.27
N CYS A 57 6.59 1.91 -6.26
CA CYS A 57 7.26 0.80 -6.94
C CYS A 57 8.49 1.32 -7.71
N ALA A 58 9.53 0.49 -7.85
CA ALA A 58 10.81 0.91 -8.43
C ALA A 58 10.68 1.60 -9.81
N GLU A 59 9.68 1.20 -10.59
CA GLU A 59 9.35 1.72 -11.92
C GLU A 59 8.87 3.18 -11.90
N ASN A 60 8.21 3.59 -10.82
CA ASN A 60 7.64 4.92 -10.62
C ASN A 60 8.40 5.76 -9.60
N ARG A 61 9.48 5.22 -9.02
CA ARG A 61 10.35 5.98 -8.13
C ARG A 61 11.07 7.06 -8.93
N VAL A 62 11.07 8.27 -8.39
CA VAL A 62 11.96 9.32 -8.89
C VAL A 62 13.40 8.93 -8.54
N PRO A 63 14.35 8.97 -9.50
CA PRO A 63 15.72 8.58 -9.25
C PRO A 63 16.34 9.50 -8.19
N GLN A 64 17.09 8.88 -7.26
CA GLN A 64 17.64 9.57 -6.09
C GLN A 64 18.50 10.79 -6.46
N GLU A 65 19.20 10.74 -7.60
CA GLU A 65 19.97 11.88 -8.12
C GLU A 65 19.12 13.14 -8.35
N LEU A 66 17.87 12.99 -8.78
CA LEU A 66 16.95 14.12 -8.96
C LEU A 66 16.42 14.61 -7.63
N VAL A 67 16.16 13.70 -6.69
CA VAL A 67 15.75 14.03 -5.32
C VAL A 67 16.84 14.84 -4.63
N ASP A 68 18.08 14.35 -4.65
CA ASP A 68 19.25 15.04 -4.11
C ASP A 68 19.46 16.39 -4.79
N THR A 69 19.27 16.48 -6.11
CA THR A 69 19.41 17.75 -6.84
C THR A 69 18.34 18.76 -6.43
N ILE A 70 17.08 18.32 -6.29
CA ILE A 70 15.97 19.17 -5.86
C ILE A 70 16.21 19.64 -4.42
N THR A 71 16.52 18.73 -3.51
CA THR A 71 16.83 19.04 -2.11
C THR A 71 18.01 20.02 -2.00
N ALA A 72 19.13 19.75 -2.68
CA ALA A 72 20.29 20.64 -2.69
C ALA A 72 19.99 22.03 -3.30
N SER A 73 19.18 22.08 -4.36
CA SER A 73 18.73 23.36 -4.95
C SER A 73 17.83 24.16 -3.99
N SER A 74 17.15 23.45 -3.08
CA SER A 74 16.18 24.02 -2.15
C SER A 74 16.85 24.58 -0.90
N GLU A 75 17.83 23.86 -0.38
CA GLU A 75 18.75 24.36 0.65
C GLU A 75 19.47 25.63 0.16
N ALA A 76 19.81 25.70 -1.13
CA ALA A 76 20.46 26.85 -1.73
C ALA A 76 19.53 28.07 -1.95
N THR A 77 18.23 27.85 -2.15
CA THR A 77 17.24 28.91 -2.43
C THR A 77 16.45 29.34 -1.20
N GLY A 78 16.57 28.61 -0.08
CA GLY A 78 15.83 28.89 1.15
C GLY A 78 14.34 28.59 1.04
N SER A 79 13.95 27.81 0.03
CA SER A 79 12.57 27.38 -0.20
C SER A 79 12.25 26.24 0.75
N ASP A 80 11.23 26.40 1.60
CA ASP A 80 10.70 25.31 2.44
C ASP A 80 9.90 24.35 1.55
N LEU A 81 10.58 23.64 0.65
CA LEU A 81 9.87 22.73 -0.26
C LEU A 81 9.48 21.39 0.33
N ASP A 82 9.82 21.16 1.60
CA ASP A 82 9.14 20.18 2.44
C ASP A 82 7.67 20.61 2.67
N SER A 83 7.42 21.89 3.02
CA SER A 83 6.05 22.41 3.12
C SER A 83 5.31 22.44 1.79
N MET A 84 6.00 22.80 0.69
CA MET A 84 5.37 22.78 -0.65
C MET A 84 5.08 21.34 -1.11
N PHE A 85 5.95 20.40 -0.77
CA PHE A 85 5.75 18.99 -1.08
C PHE A 85 4.60 18.41 -0.26
N ARG A 86 4.54 18.69 1.04
CA ARG A 86 3.40 18.31 1.88
C ARG A 86 2.08 18.88 1.35
N GLU A 87 2.09 20.11 0.85
CA GLU A 87 0.91 20.71 0.20
C GLU A 87 0.56 19.98 -1.12
N SER A 88 1.57 19.60 -1.91
CA SER A 88 1.40 18.81 -3.14
C SER A 88 0.90 17.39 -2.87
N ILE A 89 1.39 16.70 -1.83
CA ILE A 89 0.87 15.40 -1.39
C ILE A 89 -0.56 15.61 -0.92
N ALA A 90 -0.85 16.54 -0.02
CA ALA A 90 -2.20 16.74 0.49
C ALA A 90 -3.22 17.04 -0.63
N GLY A 91 -2.78 17.70 -1.70
CA GLY A 91 -3.61 17.93 -2.90
C GLY A 91 -3.75 16.72 -3.82
N SER A 92 -2.84 15.74 -3.76
CA SER A 92 -2.86 14.53 -4.61
C SER A 92 -3.27 13.27 -3.84
N PHE A 93 -3.17 13.27 -2.52
CA PHE A 93 -3.45 12.21 -1.57
C PHE A 93 -4.17 12.86 -0.39
N PRO A 94 -5.51 12.91 -0.41
CA PRO A 94 -6.28 13.50 0.66
C PRO A 94 -6.00 12.78 1.99
N GLN A 95 -5.97 13.53 3.09
CA GLN A 95 -5.75 12.96 4.42
C GLN A 95 -6.97 12.15 4.90
N ASP A 96 -8.13 12.42 4.32
CA ASP A 96 -9.42 11.77 4.60
C ASP A 96 -9.65 10.54 3.70
N LEU A 97 -8.58 9.94 3.17
CA LEU A 97 -8.68 8.81 2.25
C LEU A 97 -9.07 7.54 3.02
N GLU A 98 -10.30 7.08 2.78
CA GLU A 98 -10.85 5.87 3.38
C GLU A 98 -10.62 4.67 2.45
N VAL A 99 -10.09 3.58 2.98
CA VAL A 99 -9.97 2.33 2.23
C VAL A 99 -11.29 1.57 2.34
N LEU A 100 -11.99 1.42 1.21
CA LEU A 100 -13.28 0.73 1.14
C LEU A 100 -13.12 -0.79 0.99
N GLY A 101 -11.98 -1.25 0.47
CA GLY A 101 -11.65 -2.66 0.40
C GLY A 101 -10.34 -2.93 -0.34
N VAL A 102 -9.71 -4.06 -0.02
CA VAL A 102 -8.47 -4.49 -0.66
C VAL A 102 -8.64 -5.87 -1.28
N GLU A 103 -8.30 -5.99 -2.55
CA GLU A 103 -8.28 -7.25 -3.28
C GLU A 103 -6.84 -7.68 -3.52
N ILE A 104 -6.42 -8.75 -2.83
CA ILE A 104 -5.10 -9.37 -3.04
C ILE A 104 -5.22 -10.38 -4.19
N SER A 105 -4.29 -10.30 -5.15
CA SER A 105 -4.21 -11.22 -6.29
C SER A 105 -3.87 -12.64 -5.84
N ASP A 106 -4.23 -13.66 -6.63
CA ASP A 106 -3.98 -15.07 -6.32
C ASP A 106 -2.50 -15.42 -6.09
N ASN A 107 -1.58 -14.60 -6.64
CA ASN A 107 -0.13 -14.75 -6.46
C ASN A 107 0.37 -14.23 -5.09
N GLY A 108 -0.46 -13.48 -4.35
CA GLY A 108 -0.12 -12.86 -3.06
C GLY A 108 0.90 -11.72 -3.14
N ALA A 109 1.32 -11.31 -4.33
CA ALA A 109 2.36 -10.29 -4.55
C ALA A 109 1.80 -8.98 -5.12
N GLU A 110 0.53 -8.96 -5.53
CA GLU A 110 -0.14 -7.80 -6.10
C GLU A 110 -1.46 -7.56 -5.36
N ALA A 111 -1.81 -6.30 -5.17
CA ALA A 111 -3.02 -5.87 -4.49
C ALA A 111 -3.66 -4.69 -5.22
N THR A 112 -4.98 -4.66 -5.24
CA THR A 112 -5.76 -3.51 -5.68
C THR A 112 -6.55 -2.99 -4.48
N ALA A 113 -6.23 -1.79 -4.03
CA ALA A 113 -6.97 -1.12 -2.97
C ALA A 113 -8.02 -0.20 -3.60
N THR A 114 -9.27 -0.35 -3.18
CA THR A 114 -10.34 0.61 -3.49
C THR A 114 -10.39 1.64 -2.39
N VAL A 115 -10.21 2.90 -2.75
CA VAL A 115 -10.16 4.03 -1.81
C VAL A 115 -11.18 5.08 -2.20
N GLU A 116 -11.69 5.83 -1.25
CA GLU A 116 -12.57 6.95 -1.49
C GLU A 116 -12.14 8.15 -0.65
N SER A 117 -12.23 9.34 -1.24
CA SER A 117 -12.01 10.59 -0.53
C SER A 117 -13.32 11.36 -0.47
N GLU A 118 -13.78 11.65 0.74
CA GLU A 118 -14.92 12.53 0.96
C GLU A 118 -14.65 13.96 0.43
N SER A 119 -13.38 14.37 0.42
CA SER A 119 -12.93 15.71 0.06
C SER A 119 -12.89 15.96 -1.45
N ASP A 120 -12.71 14.92 -2.28
CA ASP A 120 -12.56 15.04 -3.73
C ASP A 120 -13.89 14.84 -4.51
N GLY A 121 -14.84 14.13 -3.91
CA GLY A 121 -16.20 13.95 -4.48
C GLY A 121 -16.26 13.14 -5.79
N THR A 122 -15.15 12.50 -6.16
CA THR A 122 -14.92 11.76 -7.41
C THR A 122 -15.35 10.29 -7.35
N GLY A 123 -15.81 9.80 -6.18
CA GLY A 123 -16.25 8.43 -5.96
C GLY A 123 -15.07 7.47 -5.70
N PRO A 124 -15.32 6.16 -5.62
CA PRO A 124 -14.29 5.20 -5.27
C PRO A 124 -13.29 4.99 -6.41
N GLU A 125 -12.00 5.05 -6.09
CA GLU A 125 -10.85 4.91 -6.98
C GLU A 125 -10.06 3.64 -6.66
N GLN A 126 -9.33 3.11 -7.66
CA GLN A 126 -8.48 1.93 -7.49
C GLN A 126 -7.00 2.30 -7.53
N ILE A 127 -6.25 1.82 -6.54
CA ILE A 127 -4.81 1.94 -6.43
C ILE A 127 -4.20 0.56 -6.62
N HIS A 128 -3.24 0.44 -7.53
CA HIS A 128 -2.48 -0.80 -7.70
C HIS A 128 -1.21 -0.78 -6.86
N MET A 129 -1.01 -1.85 -6.11
CA MET A 129 0.12 -2.05 -5.22
C MET A 129 0.78 -3.41 -5.47
N ARG A 130 2.07 -3.49 -5.16
CA ARG A 130 2.89 -4.70 -5.30
C ARG A 130 3.76 -4.87 -4.08
N ASP A 131 3.88 -6.10 -3.58
CA ASP A 131 4.85 -6.46 -2.55
C ASP A 131 6.25 -6.53 -3.19
N GLU A 132 7.13 -5.62 -2.79
CA GLU A 132 8.55 -5.64 -3.12
C GLU A 132 9.34 -5.90 -1.85
N ASP A 133 10.00 -7.06 -1.76
CA ASP A 133 10.84 -7.46 -0.62
C ASP A 133 10.11 -7.47 0.75
N GLY A 134 8.82 -7.83 0.76
CA GLY A 134 8.00 -7.89 1.99
C GLY A 134 7.47 -6.53 2.44
N ALA A 135 7.50 -5.52 1.56
CA ALA A 135 6.84 -4.24 1.76
C ALA A 135 5.94 -3.89 0.58
N TRP A 136 4.69 -3.53 0.85
CA TRP A 136 3.77 -3.04 -0.16
C TRP A 136 4.24 -1.69 -0.72
N LYS A 137 4.26 -1.60 -2.05
CA LYS A 137 4.63 -0.41 -2.80
C LYS A 137 3.51 -0.04 -3.76
N MET A 138 3.27 1.24 -3.92
CA MET A 138 2.30 1.78 -4.87
C MET A 138 2.89 1.81 -6.28
N CYS A 139 2.28 1.04 -7.17
CA CYS A 139 2.69 0.96 -8.57
C CYS A 139 1.86 1.89 -9.44
N GLN A 140 0.62 2.19 -9.07
CA GLN A 140 -0.21 3.11 -9.83
C GLN A 140 -1.17 3.86 -8.91
N PRO A 141 -1.08 5.20 -8.85
CA PRO A 141 -2.09 6.00 -8.15
C PRO A 141 -3.42 5.97 -8.92
N GLY A 142 -4.52 6.09 -8.18
CA GLY A 142 -5.88 6.23 -8.70
C GLY A 142 -6.09 7.47 -9.57
N VAL A 143 -7.18 7.45 -10.35
CA VAL A 143 -7.56 8.43 -11.37
C VAL A 143 -8.15 9.72 -10.76
N GLY A 144 -7.30 10.52 -10.13
CA GLY A 144 -7.71 11.72 -9.37
C GLY A 144 -6.54 12.26 -8.54
N MET A 145 -5.66 11.36 -8.14
CA MET A 145 -4.42 11.62 -7.41
C MET A 145 -3.25 12.07 -8.29
N GLY A 146 -3.54 12.81 -9.36
CA GLY A 146 -2.54 13.28 -10.33
C GLY A 146 -2.07 12.23 -11.35
N ALA A 147 -2.74 11.08 -11.46
CA ALA A 147 -2.48 10.14 -12.53
C ALA A 147 -2.80 10.79 -13.88
N VAL A 148 -1.80 10.86 -14.76
CA VAL A 148 -2.05 11.04 -16.19
C VAL A 148 -2.95 9.88 -16.63
N PRO A 149 -4.11 10.15 -17.26
CA PRO A 149 -4.97 9.08 -17.76
C PRO A 149 -4.10 8.20 -18.66
N GLN A 150 -3.87 6.95 -18.24
CA GLN A 150 -3.30 5.97 -19.14
C GLN A 150 -4.37 5.74 -20.19
N ASP A 151 -4.15 6.33 -21.37
CA ASP A 151 -4.94 6.16 -22.56
C ASP A 151 -5.51 4.73 -22.60
N GLN A 152 -6.84 4.69 -22.52
CA GLN A 152 -7.72 3.77 -23.22
C GLN A 152 -6.95 3.00 -24.31
N GLN A 153 -6.34 1.87 -23.93
CA GLN A 153 -5.61 1.01 -24.85
C GLN A 153 -6.67 0.41 -25.80
N PRO A 154 -6.77 0.86 -27.07
CA PRO A 154 -7.78 0.35 -27.97
C PRO A 154 -7.34 -1.04 -28.42
N GLY A 155 -8.20 -2.03 -28.19
CA GLY A 155 -8.17 -3.30 -28.91
C GLY A 155 -8.62 -3.14 -30.35
#